data_AF-A0A2X4XR31-F1
#
_entry.id   AF-A0A2X4XR31-F1
#
_cell.length_a   1.000
_cell.length_b   1.000
_cell.length_c   1.000
_cell.angle_alpha   90.00
_cell.angle_beta   90.00
_cell.angle_gamma   90.00
#
_symmetry.space_group_name_H-M   'P 1'
#
loop_
_entity.id
_entity.type
_entity.pdbx_description
1 polymer ?
#
loop_
_entity_poly.entity_id
_entity_poly.type
_entity_poly.pdbx_seq_one_letter_code
_entity_poly.pdbx_strand_id
1 'polypeptide(L)'
;MVSFWLQLAIVLACIVIGARISGVGIGIAGGFGLACLTFLFHLKPSSPPINVLLIIAALVTIVSTLQAAGGLDYLVSIAERLLRRNPNRITIIGPLVAYLFTILAGTAYVSLSLYPVIAEVALEAKVRPERPISAALIAAKFGITSSPMSAATAAMLAILAPSGVSITQILLVCIPSGIIATLAASFVVYKRGLELADDPEFQRRIASGEIESAVRKEKSEVSRSAKISVWLFSIAILLVVIFGSFSSLLPTWQVGEKIVRLSVPHTIEMLMLGTSLLIVLACRVKSSKIATASTFRAGMVGFMAIFGVAWMTDTFFIQHKSLFIETFADVVKAYPWLFAVALFMMAAMLFSQGAAVVALMPLGLSLDIPAPYLVAMFAAVNGTFFFPATGTTVGAMSFDRTGTTKIGKYVLNHSFMLPGLAATVTAIAMGFVLSYFVF
;
A
#
# COMPACT_ATOMS: atom_id res chain seq x y z
N MET A 1 34.30 -2.70 -12.10
CA MET A 1 33.38 -3.87 -12.16
C MET A 1 33.33 -4.67 -10.85
N VAL A 2 34.45 -5.17 -10.29
CA VAL A 2 34.41 -5.97 -9.03
C VAL A 2 33.77 -5.21 -7.85
N SER A 3 34.11 -3.92 -7.69
CA SER A 3 33.52 -3.06 -6.65
C SER A 3 32.00 -2.89 -6.80
N PHE A 4 31.48 -2.80 -8.04
CA PHE A 4 30.04 -2.73 -8.29
C PHE A 4 29.31 -3.98 -7.82
N TRP A 5 29.79 -5.17 -8.21
CA TRP A 5 29.13 -6.43 -7.86
C TRP A 5 29.16 -6.71 -6.36
N LEU A 6 30.24 -6.33 -5.66
CA LEU A 6 30.32 -6.44 -4.20
C LEU A 6 29.33 -5.49 -3.51
N GLN A 7 29.25 -4.25 -3.97
CA GLN A 7 28.29 -3.28 -3.43
C GLN A 7 26.85 -3.71 -3.69
N LEU A 8 26.55 -4.22 -4.90
CA LEU A 8 25.25 -4.78 -5.24
C LEU A 8 24.93 -5.99 -4.36
N ALA A 9 25.90 -6.88 -4.13
CA ALA A 9 25.73 -8.03 -3.25
C ALA A 9 25.40 -7.60 -1.81
N ILE A 10 26.02 -6.53 -1.30
CA ILE A 10 25.69 -5.95 0.01
C ILE A 10 24.25 -5.44 0.04
N VAL A 11 23.84 -4.66 -0.97
CA VAL A 11 22.46 -4.15 -1.08
C VAL A 11 21.46 -5.30 -1.08
N LEU A 12 21.68 -6.30 -1.94
CA LEU A 12 20.79 -7.47 -2.05
C LEU A 12 20.79 -8.30 -0.77
N ALA A 13 21.95 -8.53 -0.14
CA ALA A 13 22.06 -9.26 1.12
C ALA A 13 21.31 -8.54 2.24
N CYS A 14 21.45 -7.22 2.36
CA CYS A 14 20.74 -6.43 3.36
C CYS A 14 19.22 -6.47 3.14
N ILE A 15 18.76 -6.40 1.89
CA ILE A 15 17.34 -6.55 1.56
C ILE A 15 16.84 -7.94 1.96
N VAL A 16 17.55 -9.01 1.59
CA VAL A 16 17.15 -10.40 1.89
C VAL A 16 17.15 -10.67 3.40
N ILE A 17 18.19 -10.23 4.12
CA ILE A 17 18.30 -10.39 5.57
C ILE A 17 17.19 -9.58 6.26
N GLY A 18 17.03 -8.31 5.89
CA GLY A 18 15.98 -7.45 6.43
C GLY A 18 14.59 -8.04 6.21
N ALA A 19 14.32 -8.54 5.01
CA ALA A 19 13.06 -9.19 4.65
C ALA A 19 12.78 -10.44 5.49
N ARG A 20 13.81 -11.23 5.84
CA ARG A 20 13.70 -12.38 6.74
C ARG A 20 13.44 -11.99 8.20
N ILE A 21 14.07 -10.92 8.69
CA ILE A 21 13.81 -10.38 10.04
C ILE A 21 12.39 -9.81 10.12
N SER A 22 11.87 -9.29 9.00
CA SER A 22 10.54 -8.66 8.88
C SER A 22 10.38 -7.43 9.78
N GLY A 23 9.20 -6.80 9.70
CA GLY A 23 8.87 -5.61 10.49
C GLY A 23 9.91 -4.49 10.33
N VAL A 24 10.39 -3.96 11.46
CA VAL A 24 11.39 -2.88 11.50
C VAL A 24 12.76 -3.32 10.97
N GLY A 25 13.03 -4.63 10.93
CA GLY A 25 14.31 -5.22 10.54
C GLY A 25 14.76 -4.86 9.13
N ILE A 26 13.82 -4.65 8.20
CA ILE A 26 14.11 -4.19 6.83
C ILE A 26 14.83 -2.83 6.84
N GLY A 27 14.35 -1.91 7.67
CA GLY A 27 14.97 -0.59 7.84
C GLY A 27 16.35 -0.67 8.49
N ILE A 28 16.48 -1.49 9.53
CA ILE A 28 17.74 -1.69 10.25
C ILE A 28 18.81 -2.26 9.31
N ALA A 29 18.46 -3.29 8.53
CA ALA A 29 19.37 -3.88 7.55
C ALA A 29 19.77 -2.88 6.46
N GLY A 30 18.85 -2.03 6.00
CA GLY A 30 19.17 -0.95 5.06
C GLY A 30 20.16 0.06 5.63
N GLY A 31 19.96 0.52 6.87
CA GLY A 31 20.91 1.41 7.54
C GLY A 31 22.29 0.80 7.72
N PHE A 32 22.36 -0.48 8.10
CA PHE A 32 23.61 -1.23 8.16
C PHE A 32 24.30 -1.34 6.79
N GLY A 33 23.54 -1.69 5.74
CA GLY A 33 24.07 -1.77 4.39
C GLY A 33 24.63 -0.44 3.89
N LEU A 34 23.95 0.68 4.19
CA LEU A 34 24.49 2.02 3.90
C LEU A 34 25.81 2.28 4.65
N ALA A 35 25.90 1.87 5.92
CA ALA A 35 27.15 1.96 6.66
C ALA A 35 28.26 1.14 5.99
N CYS A 36 27.99 -0.10 5.57
CA CYS A 36 28.96 -0.90 4.82
C CYS A 36 29.40 -0.21 3.51
N LEU A 37 28.46 0.29 2.71
CA LEU A 37 28.76 1.00 1.46
C LEU A 37 29.61 2.25 1.70
N THR A 38 29.32 3.00 2.75
CA THR A 38 30.01 4.25 3.07
C THR A 38 31.39 4.00 3.67
N PHE A 39 31.49 3.15 4.69
CA PHE A 39 32.74 2.96 5.44
C PHE A 39 33.71 2.00 4.76
N LEU A 40 33.23 0.97 4.04
CA LEU A 40 34.10 -0.01 3.38
C LEU A 40 34.40 0.33 1.91
N PHE A 41 33.46 0.95 1.20
CA PHE A 41 33.58 1.26 -0.22
C PHE A 41 33.66 2.76 -0.53
N HIS A 42 33.61 3.61 0.51
CA HIS A 42 33.73 5.06 0.40
C HIS A 42 32.68 5.72 -0.50
N LEU A 43 31.49 5.12 -0.59
CA LEU A 43 30.36 5.75 -1.26
C LEU A 43 29.97 7.01 -0.48
N LYS A 44 29.78 8.12 -1.20
CA LYS A 44 29.20 9.32 -0.60
C LYS A 44 27.71 9.05 -0.36
N PRO A 45 27.22 9.06 0.89
CA PRO A 45 25.81 8.83 1.17
C PRO A 45 24.95 9.92 0.54
N SER A 46 23.80 9.52 0.00
CA SER A 46 22.78 10.46 -0.47
C SER A 46 22.08 11.13 0.72
N SER A 47 21.06 11.96 0.45
CA SER A 47 20.20 12.47 1.53
C SER A 47 19.05 11.49 1.79
N PRO A 48 18.67 11.25 3.06
CA PRO A 48 17.48 10.47 3.33
C PRO A 48 16.25 11.18 2.74
N PRO A 49 15.18 10.45 2.39
CA PRO A 49 13.99 11.00 1.75
C PRO A 49 13.09 11.73 2.78
N ILE A 50 13.58 12.84 3.36
CA ILE A 50 12.98 13.53 4.52
C ILE A 50 11.51 13.87 4.28
N ASN A 51 11.17 14.48 3.13
CA ASN A 51 9.79 14.84 2.81
C ASN A 51 8.86 13.62 2.83
N VAL A 52 9.32 12.49 2.30
CA VAL A 52 8.51 11.25 2.29
C VAL A 52 8.31 10.74 3.72
N LEU A 53 9.39 10.74 4.52
CA LEU A 53 9.33 10.29 5.91
C LEU A 53 8.40 11.16 6.76
N LEU A 54 8.44 12.48 6.61
CA LEU A 54 7.59 13.42 7.34
C LEU A 54 6.11 13.28 6.95
N ILE A 55 5.80 13.15 5.66
CA ILE A 55 4.42 12.86 5.23
C ILE A 55 3.92 11.55 5.87
N ILE A 56 4.74 10.50 5.89
CA ILE A 56 4.36 9.22 6.50
C ILE A 56 4.12 9.38 8.00
N ALA A 57 4.97 10.11 8.72
CA ALA A 57 4.79 10.37 10.13
C ALA A 57 3.45 11.09 10.41
N ALA A 58 3.11 12.10 9.60
CA ALA A 58 1.83 12.81 9.69
C ALA A 58 0.63 11.90 9.38
N LEU A 59 0.74 11.08 8.34
CA LEU A 59 -0.26 10.08 7.94
C LEU A 59 -0.53 9.05 9.04
N VAL A 60 0.52 8.43 9.55
CA VAL A 60 0.42 7.43 10.61
C VAL A 60 -0.22 8.05 11.84
N THR A 61 0.12 9.30 12.16
CA THR A 61 -0.49 10.03 13.28
C THR A 61 -2.00 10.19 13.09
N ILE A 62 -2.47 10.77 11.97
CA ILE A 62 -3.91 11.02 11.79
C ILE A 62 -4.74 9.72 11.71
N VAL A 63 -4.25 8.66 11.05
CA VAL A 63 -4.96 7.38 10.97
C VAL A 63 -4.99 6.68 12.33
N SER A 64 -3.93 6.79 13.12
CA SER A 64 -3.89 6.26 14.49
C SER A 64 -4.82 7.04 15.43
N THR A 65 -4.95 8.35 15.22
CA THR A 65 -5.93 9.19 15.92
C THR A 65 -7.36 8.80 15.56
N LEU A 66 -7.63 8.56 14.27
CA LEU A 66 -8.92 8.04 13.80
C LEU A 66 -9.25 6.70 14.47
N GLN A 67 -8.29 5.77 14.52
CA GLN A 67 -8.46 4.49 15.20
C GLN A 67 -8.73 4.68 16.70
N ALA A 68 -7.95 5.52 17.38
CA ALA A 68 -8.10 5.77 18.81
C ALA A 68 -9.44 6.45 19.18
N ALA A 69 -10.07 7.14 18.22
CA ALA A 69 -11.42 7.71 18.34
C ALA A 69 -12.56 6.69 18.06
N GLY A 70 -12.23 5.46 17.68
CA GLY A 70 -13.21 4.43 17.26
C GLY A 70 -13.71 4.61 15.81
N GLY A 71 -13.08 5.49 15.03
CA GLY A 71 -13.49 5.76 13.65
C GLY A 71 -13.34 4.54 12.73
N LEU A 72 -12.30 3.72 12.93
CA LEU A 72 -12.14 2.48 12.17
C LEU A 72 -13.29 1.49 12.43
N ASP A 73 -13.73 1.33 13.69
CA ASP A 73 -14.86 0.45 14.02
C ASP A 73 -16.16 0.93 13.36
N TYR A 74 -16.37 2.25 13.29
CA TYR A 74 -17.49 2.81 12.55
C TYR A 74 -17.42 2.49 11.06
N LEU A 75 -16.26 2.67 10.43
CA LEU A 75 -16.08 2.31 9.02
C LEU A 75 -16.33 0.82 8.78
N VAL A 76 -15.87 -0.07 9.68
CA VAL A 76 -16.15 -1.53 9.60
C VAL A 76 -17.64 -1.80 9.69
N SER A 77 -18.38 -1.12 10.57
CA SER A 77 -19.84 -1.29 10.69
C SER A 77 -20.61 -0.88 9.41
N ILE A 78 -20.06 0.06 8.63
CA ILE A 78 -20.61 0.43 7.33
C ILE A 78 -20.29 -0.66 6.31
N ALA A 79 -19.03 -1.11 6.28
CA ALA A 79 -18.58 -2.17 5.39
C ALA A 79 -19.37 -3.47 5.60
N GLU A 80 -19.59 -3.90 6.84
CA GLU A 80 -20.40 -5.08 7.16
C GLU A 80 -21.82 -4.98 6.60
N ARG A 81 -22.49 -3.83 6.79
CA ARG A 81 -23.82 -3.60 6.23
C ARG A 81 -23.83 -3.70 4.70
N LEU A 82 -22.79 -3.21 4.04
CA LEU A 82 -22.66 -3.28 2.59
C LEU A 82 -22.42 -4.72 2.10
N LEU A 83 -21.60 -5.50 2.81
CA LEU A 83 -21.31 -6.91 2.49
C LEU A 83 -22.54 -7.79 2.67
N ARG A 84 -23.29 -7.61 3.76
CA ARG A 84 -24.50 -8.39 4.07
C ARG A 84 -25.71 -8.08 3.18
N ARG A 85 -25.70 -6.98 2.42
CA ARG A 85 -26.80 -6.64 1.49
C ARG A 85 -26.93 -7.60 0.31
N ASN A 86 -25.83 -8.18 -0.16
CA ASN A 86 -25.79 -9.06 -1.33
C ASN A 86 -24.79 -10.20 -1.12
N PRO A 87 -25.07 -11.12 -0.18
CA PRO A 87 -24.12 -12.16 0.25
C PRO A 87 -23.71 -13.11 -0.89
N ASN A 88 -24.61 -13.42 -1.82
CA ASN A 88 -24.31 -14.27 -2.99
C ASN A 88 -23.29 -13.64 -3.96
N ARG A 89 -23.05 -12.32 -3.88
CA ARG A 89 -22.08 -11.59 -4.72
C ARG A 89 -20.83 -11.18 -3.94
N ILE A 90 -20.55 -11.83 -2.81
CA ILE A 90 -19.43 -11.48 -1.93
C ILE A 90 -18.07 -11.53 -2.64
N THR A 91 -17.89 -12.39 -3.64
CA THR A 91 -16.67 -12.47 -4.46
C THR A 91 -16.37 -11.19 -5.25
N ILE A 92 -17.38 -10.35 -5.48
CA ILE A 92 -17.23 -9.04 -6.16
C ILE A 92 -17.32 -7.91 -5.14
N ILE A 93 -18.32 -7.95 -4.26
CA ILE A 93 -18.58 -6.86 -3.30
C ILE A 93 -17.50 -6.81 -2.22
N GLY A 94 -17.06 -7.96 -1.69
CA GLY A 94 -15.97 -8.06 -0.71
C GLY A 94 -14.71 -7.32 -1.15
N PRO A 95 -14.18 -7.63 -2.34
CA PRO A 95 -13.01 -6.94 -2.89
C PRO A 95 -13.21 -5.45 -3.13
N LEU A 96 -14.34 -5.02 -3.70
CA LEU A 96 -14.62 -3.59 -3.91
C LEU A 96 -14.72 -2.81 -2.59
N VAL A 97 -15.32 -3.42 -1.56
CA VAL A 97 -15.38 -2.83 -0.22
C VAL A 97 -13.98 -2.75 0.38
N ALA A 98 -13.15 -3.79 0.29
CA ALA A 98 -11.77 -3.77 0.79
C ALA A 98 -10.89 -2.73 0.08
N TYR A 99 -11.07 -2.58 -1.24
CA TYR A 99 -10.44 -1.54 -2.05
C TYR A 99 -10.82 -0.13 -1.57
N LEU A 100 -12.12 0.16 -1.48
CA LEU A 100 -12.62 1.46 -1.01
C LEU A 100 -12.16 1.75 0.43
N PHE A 101 -12.19 0.75 1.30
CA PHE A 101 -11.75 0.87 2.68
C PHE A 101 -10.28 1.26 2.77
N THR A 102 -9.45 0.65 1.91
CA THR A 102 -8.03 0.97 1.86
C THR A 102 -7.76 2.32 1.20
N ILE A 103 -8.55 2.74 0.19
CA ILE A 103 -8.46 4.11 -0.36
C ILE A 103 -8.67 5.15 0.73
N LEU A 104 -9.70 4.96 1.57
CA LEU A 104 -10.00 5.91 2.63
C LEU A 104 -8.91 5.91 3.70
N ALA A 105 -8.48 4.74 4.16
CA ALA A 105 -7.52 4.62 5.26
C ALA A 105 -6.04 4.81 4.87
N GLY A 106 -5.68 4.63 3.60
CA GLY A 106 -4.30 4.71 3.10
C GLY A 106 -3.44 3.47 3.37
N THR A 107 -3.97 2.41 3.97
CA THR A 107 -3.19 1.21 4.33
C THR A 107 -4.02 -0.07 4.22
N ALA A 108 -3.43 -1.15 3.69
CA ALA A 108 -4.11 -2.44 3.61
C ALA A 108 -4.28 -3.14 4.98
N TYR A 109 -3.61 -2.64 6.04
CA TYR A 109 -3.77 -3.19 7.40
C TYR A 109 -5.17 -2.98 7.96
N VAL A 110 -5.89 -1.95 7.53
CA VAL A 110 -7.29 -1.78 7.98
C VAL A 110 -8.20 -2.89 7.44
N SER A 111 -7.86 -3.53 6.32
CA SER A 111 -8.67 -4.63 5.77
C SER A 111 -8.61 -5.91 6.62
N LEU A 112 -7.69 -6.00 7.60
CA LEU A 112 -7.69 -7.10 8.57
C LEU A 112 -8.98 -7.18 9.39
N SER A 113 -9.66 -6.06 9.62
CA SER A 113 -10.97 -6.07 10.29
C SER A 113 -12.11 -6.45 9.35
N LEU A 114 -11.91 -6.41 8.03
CA LEU A 114 -12.90 -6.79 7.03
C LEU A 114 -12.83 -8.26 6.66
N TYR A 115 -11.64 -8.86 6.62
CA TYR A 115 -11.48 -10.28 6.28
C TYR A 115 -12.35 -11.24 7.09
N PRO A 116 -12.48 -11.12 8.44
CA PRO A 116 -13.40 -11.99 9.17
C PRO A 116 -14.86 -11.81 8.74
N VAL A 117 -15.29 -10.58 8.47
CA VAL A 117 -16.65 -10.29 8.00
C VAL A 117 -16.88 -10.87 6.60
N ILE A 118 -15.91 -10.72 5.70
CA ILE A 118 -15.96 -11.29 4.35
C ILE A 118 -16.02 -12.82 4.42
N ALA A 119 -15.21 -13.45 5.27
CA ALA A 119 -15.19 -14.89 5.48
C ALA A 119 -16.53 -15.40 6.02
N GLU A 120 -17.10 -14.72 7.01
CA GLU A 120 -18.38 -15.06 7.62
C GLU A 120 -19.53 -14.93 6.62
N VAL A 121 -19.63 -13.80 5.91
CA VAL A 121 -20.66 -13.60 4.89
C VAL A 121 -20.52 -14.61 3.74
N ALA A 122 -19.30 -14.97 3.36
CA ALA A 122 -19.07 -16.01 2.35
C ALA A 122 -19.54 -17.39 2.84
N LEU A 123 -19.20 -17.75 4.08
CA LEU A 123 -19.63 -19.01 4.69
C LEU A 123 -21.16 -19.10 4.81
N GLU A 124 -21.83 -18.04 5.30
CA GLU A 124 -23.30 -17.94 5.36
C GLU A 124 -23.94 -18.08 3.98
N ALA A 125 -23.34 -17.48 2.95
CA ALA A 125 -23.79 -17.57 1.56
C ALA A 125 -23.45 -18.90 0.87
N LYS A 126 -22.77 -19.82 1.57
CA LYS A 126 -22.20 -21.06 1.02
C LYS A 126 -21.23 -20.82 -0.14
N VAL A 127 -20.60 -19.66 -0.19
CA VAL A 127 -19.55 -19.31 -1.14
C VAL A 127 -18.19 -19.69 -0.55
N ARG A 128 -17.37 -20.41 -1.32
CA ARG A 128 -15.99 -20.77 -0.93
C ARG A 128 -15.20 -19.52 -0.51
N PRO A 129 -14.79 -19.37 0.77
CA PRO A 129 -14.17 -18.13 1.28
C PRO A 129 -12.85 -17.75 0.60
N GLU A 130 -12.10 -18.72 0.06
CA GLU A 130 -10.92 -18.47 -0.76
C GLU A 130 -11.17 -17.45 -1.87
N ARG A 131 -12.35 -17.49 -2.51
CA ARG A 131 -12.70 -16.63 -3.64
C ARG A 131 -12.74 -15.14 -3.22
N PRO A 132 -13.64 -14.72 -2.31
CA PRO A 132 -13.70 -13.31 -1.88
C PRO A 132 -12.49 -12.87 -1.05
N ILE A 133 -11.91 -13.72 -0.19
CA ILE A 133 -10.76 -13.33 0.65
C ILE A 133 -9.52 -13.07 -0.21
N SER A 134 -9.23 -13.95 -1.17
CA SER A 134 -8.06 -13.79 -2.03
C SER A 134 -8.16 -12.52 -2.87
N ALA A 135 -9.31 -12.28 -3.50
CA ALA A 135 -9.54 -11.05 -4.24
C ALA A 135 -9.55 -9.81 -3.34
N ALA A 136 -10.07 -9.89 -2.11
CA ALA A 136 -10.12 -8.75 -1.19
C ALA A 136 -8.75 -8.33 -0.66
N LEU A 137 -7.85 -9.30 -0.38
CA LEU A 137 -6.47 -8.98 -0.03
C LEU A 137 -5.79 -8.22 -1.18
N ILE A 138 -5.96 -8.69 -2.41
CA ILE A 138 -5.38 -8.05 -3.59
C ILE A 138 -5.98 -6.66 -3.77
N ALA A 139 -7.29 -6.53 -3.75
CA ALA A 139 -7.99 -5.26 -3.84
C ALA A 139 -7.53 -4.26 -2.78
N ALA A 140 -7.35 -4.69 -1.53
CA ALA A 140 -6.78 -3.85 -0.48
C ALA A 140 -5.37 -3.35 -0.83
N LYS A 141 -4.50 -4.20 -1.40
CA LYS A 141 -3.17 -3.77 -1.87
C LYS A 141 -3.29 -2.69 -2.95
N PHE A 142 -4.11 -2.89 -3.97
CA PHE A 142 -4.33 -1.88 -5.04
C PHE A 142 -4.94 -0.59 -4.51
N GLY A 143 -5.75 -0.66 -3.44
CA GLY A 143 -6.27 0.54 -2.76
C GLY A 143 -5.17 1.44 -2.20
N ILE A 144 -3.96 0.92 -1.92
CA ILE A 144 -2.82 1.71 -1.44
C ILE A 144 -2.38 2.69 -2.54
N THR A 145 -2.12 2.20 -3.75
CA THR A 145 -1.71 3.06 -4.89
C THR A 145 -2.81 4.00 -5.36
N SER A 146 -4.06 3.72 -5.00
CA SER A 146 -5.23 4.53 -5.34
C SER A 146 -5.67 5.49 -4.23
N SER A 147 -4.94 5.53 -3.11
CA SER A 147 -5.25 6.38 -1.96
C SER A 147 -4.37 7.63 -1.94
N PRO A 148 -4.94 8.84 -1.77
CA PRO A 148 -4.16 10.04 -1.44
C PRO A 148 -3.51 9.96 -0.05
N MET A 149 -3.97 9.03 0.81
CA MET A 149 -3.52 8.87 2.18
C MET A 149 -2.46 7.78 2.33
N SER A 150 -2.02 7.13 1.26
CA SER A 150 -1.01 6.08 1.39
C SER A 150 0.41 6.65 1.36
N ALA A 151 1.30 5.99 2.10
CA ALA A 151 2.73 6.25 2.06
C ALA A 151 3.31 6.13 0.64
N ALA A 152 2.80 5.20 -0.18
CA ALA A 152 3.27 4.99 -1.53
C ALA A 152 2.87 6.15 -2.46
N THR A 153 1.62 6.61 -2.39
CA THR A 153 1.15 7.75 -3.20
C THR A 153 1.81 9.05 -2.76
N ALA A 154 2.00 9.25 -1.45
CA ALA A 154 2.76 10.37 -0.91
C ALA A 154 4.21 10.40 -1.44
N ALA A 155 4.90 9.25 -1.40
CA ALA A 155 6.23 9.11 -1.96
C ALA A 155 6.26 9.41 -3.46
N MET A 156 5.30 8.85 -4.21
CA MET A 156 5.18 9.05 -5.65
C MET A 156 4.97 10.53 -6.00
N LEU A 157 4.08 11.20 -5.28
CA LEU A 157 3.82 12.63 -5.45
C LEU A 157 5.07 13.46 -5.12
N ALA A 158 5.76 13.18 -4.02
CA ALA A 158 6.98 13.91 -3.65
C ALA A 158 8.09 13.78 -4.72
N ILE A 159 8.18 12.61 -5.36
CA ILE A 159 9.17 12.33 -6.42
C ILE A 159 8.78 12.99 -7.74
N LEU A 160 7.49 13.00 -8.12
CA LEU A 160 7.03 13.49 -9.41
C LEU A 160 6.57 14.96 -9.42
N ALA A 161 6.34 15.58 -8.26
CA ALA A 161 5.95 16.99 -8.16
C ALA A 161 6.93 17.95 -8.87
N PRO A 162 8.27 17.75 -8.82
CA PRO A 162 9.20 18.58 -9.61
C PRO A 162 9.01 18.46 -11.12
N SER A 163 8.42 17.36 -11.60
CA SER A 163 8.07 17.15 -13.02
C SER A 163 6.68 17.69 -13.38
N GLY A 164 6.05 18.46 -12.49
CA GLY A 164 4.72 19.06 -12.71
C GLY A 164 3.54 18.11 -12.50
N VAL A 165 3.77 16.89 -12.02
CA VAL A 165 2.69 15.92 -11.76
C VAL A 165 1.92 16.29 -10.50
N SER A 166 0.61 16.43 -10.62
CA SER A 166 -0.31 16.67 -9.50
C SER A 166 -0.83 15.38 -8.88
N ILE A 167 -1.31 15.45 -7.63
CA ILE A 167 -1.95 14.31 -6.97
C ILE A 167 -3.20 13.85 -7.73
N THR A 168 -3.98 14.78 -8.30
CA THR A 168 -5.18 14.43 -9.08
C THR A 168 -4.82 13.60 -10.30
N GLN A 169 -3.77 13.92 -11.03
CA GLN A 169 -3.35 13.11 -12.18
C GLN A 169 -2.99 11.68 -11.76
N ILE A 170 -2.26 11.52 -10.66
CA ILE A 170 -1.95 10.19 -10.11
C ILE A 170 -3.25 9.43 -9.78
N LEU A 171 -4.18 10.06 -9.09
CA LEU A 171 -5.44 9.43 -8.66
C LEU A 171 -6.40 9.14 -9.82
N LEU A 172 -6.46 10.00 -10.85
CA LEU A 172 -7.27 9.78 -12.04
C LEU A 172 -6.81 8.56 -12.85
N VAL A 173 -5.53 8.20 -12.76
CA VAL A 173 -5.00 6.96 -13.35
C VAL A 173 -5.18 5.78 -12.38
N CYS A 174 -4.83 5.94 -11.11
CA CYS A 174 -4.74 4.84 -10.16
C CYS A 174 -6.10 4.38 -9.61
N ILE A 175 -7.06 5.28 -9.41
CA ILE A 175 -8.38 4.91 -8.90
C ILE A 175 -9.16 4.06 -9.93
N PRO A 176 -9.29 4.46 -11.21
CA PRO A 176 -10.01 3.64 -12.17
C PRO A 176 -9.26 2.34 -12.51
N SER A 177 -7.94 2.38 -12.69
CA SER A 177 -7.15 1.17 -12.94
C SER A 177 -7.22 0.19 -11.78
N GLY A 178 -7.20 0.66 -10.52
CA GLY A 178 -7.37 -0.16 -9.33
C GLY A 178 -8.77 -0.79 -9.20
N ILE A 179 -9.84 -0.10 -9.62
CA ILE A 179 -11.19 -0.68 -9.70
C ILE A 179 -11.22 -1.81 -10.72
N ILE A 180 -10.71 -1.57 -11.93
CA ILE A 180 -10.69 -2.57 -13.01
C ILE A 180 -9.83 -3.78 -12.60
N ALA A 181 -8.69 -3.55 -11.96
CA ALA A 181 -7.84 -4.60 -11.41
C ALA A 181 -8.53 -5.40 -10.30
N THR A 182 -9.30 -4.75 -9.44
CA THR A 182 -10.11 -5.40 -8.41
C THR A 182 -11.17 -6.31 -9.04
N LEU A 183 -11.85 -5.84 -10.09
CA LEU A 183 -12.82 -6.64 -10.84
C LEU A 183 -12.15 -7.82 -11.57
N ALA A 184 -10.97 -7.61 -12.15
CA ALA A 184 -10.18 -8.69 -12.77
C ALA A 184 -9.76 -9.76 -11.74
N ALA A 185 -9.29 -9.34 -10.55
CA ALA A 185 -8.99 -10.26 -9.46
C ALA A 185 -10.21 -11.09 -9.04
N SER A 186 -11.37 -10.44 -8.87
CA SER A 186 -12.64 -11.12 -8.58
C SER A 186 -13.06 -12.09 -9.67
N PHE A 187 -12.89 -11.70 -10.94
CA PHE A 187 -13.27 -12.50 -12.10
C PHE A 187 -12.48 -13.81 -12.18
N VAL A 188 -11.14 -13.74 -12.05
CA VAL A 188 -10.28 -14.93 -12.18
C VAL A 188 -10.45 -15.94 -11.03
N VAL A 189 -11.02 -15.51 -9.90
CA VAL A 189 -11.33 -16.40 -8.76
C VAL A 189 -12.82 -16.73 -8.62
N TYR A 190 -13.68 -16.23 -9.51
CA TYR A 190 -15.13 -16.32 -9.34
C TYR A 190 -15.66 -17.76 -9.21
N LYS A 191 -15.02 -18.70 -9.93
CA LYS A 191 -15.28 -20.15 -9.85
C LYS A 191 -14.04 -20.96 -9.44
N ARG A 192 -13.12 -20.35 -8.70
CA ARG A 192 -11.90 -21.04 -8.27
C ARG A 192 -12.22 -22.08 -7.20
N GLY A 193 -11.66 -23.28 -7.38
CA GLY A 193 -11.84 -24.41 -6.47
C GLY A 193 -13.26 -24.98 -6.51
N LEU A 194 -13.45 -26.10 -5.80
CA LEU A 194 -14.75 -26.74 -5.63
C LEU A 194 -15.75 -25.80 -4.95
N GLU A 195 -17.03 -26.04 -5.17
CA GLU A 195 -18.07 -25.43 -4.35
C GLU A 195 -17.86 -25.83 -2.89
N LEU A 196 -18.22 -24.93 -1.97
CA LEU A 196 -17.84 -25.08 -0.56
C LEU A 196 -18.37 -26.38 0.04
N ALA A 197 -19.59 -26.77 -0.31
CA ALA A 197 -20.23 -28.00 0.16
C ALA A 197 -19.49 -29.28 -0.27
N ASP A 198 -18.75 -29.23 -1.38
CA ASP A 198 -18.04 -30.37 -1.97
C ASP A 198 -16.56 -30.38 -1.57
N ASP A 199 -16.07 -29.40 -0.81
CA ASP A 199 -14.67 -29.34 -0.40
C ASP A 199 -14.37 -30.36 0.72
N PRO A 200 -13.47 -31.34 0.51
CA PRO A 200 -13.21 -32.39 1.49
C PRO A 200 -12.66 -31.88 2.82
N GLU A 201 -11.86 -30.81 2.81
CA GLU A 201 -11.32 -30.21 4.03
C GLU A 201 -12.43 -29.52 4.82
N PHE A 202 -13.35 -28.86 4.12
CA PHE A 202 -14.53 -28.26 4.74
C PHE A 202 -15.44 -29.32 5.38
N GLN A 203 -15.74 -30.40 4.65
CA GLN A 203 -16.53 -31.52 5.18
C GLN A 203 -15.87 -32.16 6.41
N ARG A 204 -14.54 -32.35 6.38
CA ARG A 204 -13.77 -32.85 7.54
C ARG A 204 -13.95 -31.96 8.75
N ARG A 205 -13.81 -30.63 8.59
CA ARG A 205 -13.90 -29.64 9.67
C ARG A 205 -15.32 -29.51 10.24
N ILE A 206 -16.35 -29.69 9.40
CA ILE A 206 -17.72 -29.81 9.90
C ILE A 206 -17.88 -31.09 10.72
N ALA A 207 -17.42 -32.23 10.21
CA ALA A 207 -17.55 -33.52 10.89
C ALA A 207 -16.79 -33.57 12.23
N SER A 208 -15.66 -32.87 12.35
CA SER A 208 -14.89 -32.75 13.59
C SER A 208 -15.40 -31.67 14.56
N GLY A 209 -16.39 -30.86 14.17
CA GLY A 209 -16.90 -29.74 14.97
C GLY A 209 -15.93 -28.54 15.05
N GLU A 210 -14.89 -28.49 14.21
CA GLU A 210 -13.93 -27.37 14.15
C GLU A 210 -14.58 -26.06 13.63
N ILE A 211 -15.70 -26.15 12.92
CA ILE A 211 -16.48 -25.00 12.47
C ILE A 211 -17.67 -24.80 13.41
N GLU A 212 -17.46 -24.03 14.47
CA GLU A 212 -18.56 -23.51 15.29
C GLU A 212 -19.38 -22.49 14.49
N SER A 213 -20.70 -22.44 14.73
CA SER A 213 -21.55 -21.36 14.25
C SER A 213 -20.96 -20.03 14.72
N ALA A 214 -20.81 -19.08 13.80
CA ALA A 214 -20.13 -17.82 14.08
C ALA A 214 -20.72 -17.17 15.34
N VAL A 215 -19.92 -17.02 16.40
CA VAL A 215 -20.26 -16.20 17.55
C VAL A 215 -20.46 -14.80 17.01
N ARG A 216 -21.73 -14.41 16.86
CA ARG A 216 -22.14 -13.09 16.37
C ARG A 216 -21.51 -12.09 17.34
N LYS A 217 -20.45 -11.41 16.90
CA LYS A 217 -19.83 -10.34 17.70
C LYS A 217 -20.95 -9.37 18.06
N GLU A 218 -21.14 -9.09 19.34
CA GLU A 218 -22.08 -8.07 19.77
C GLU A 218 -21.76 -6.78 19.03
N LYS A 219 -22.78 -6.19 18.40
CA LYS A 219 -22.63 -4.92 17.70
C LYS A 219 -22.17 -3.88 18.72
N SER A 220 -20.91 -3.46 18.63
CA SER A 220 -20.46 -2.31 19.40
C SER A 220 -21.27 -1.09 18.96
N GLU A 221 -21.94 -0.43 19.89
CA GLU A 221 -22.63 0.82 19.58
C GLU A 221 -21.65 1.84 19.02
N VAL A 222 -21.95 2.35 17.82
CA VAL A 222 -21.12 3.36 17.16
C VAL A 222 -21.26 4.67 17.92
N SER A 223 -20.19 5.06 18.62
CA SER A 223 -20.16 6.32 19.36
C SER A 223 -20.28 7.54 18.43
N ARG A 224 -20.83 8.64 18.95
CA ARG A 224 -20.85 9.93 18.23
C ARG A 224 -19.43 10.40 17.86
N SER A 225 -18.46 10.12 18.73
CA SER A 225 -17.03 10.39 18.55
C SER A 225 -16.46 9.69 17.31
N ALA A 226 -16.80 8.42 17.10
CA ALA A 226 -16.39 7.66 15.93
C ALA A 226 -16.92 8.28 14.61
N LYS A 227 -18.16 8.78 14.60
CA LYS A 227 -18.73 9.46 13.42
C LYS A 227 -18.05 10.81 13.14
N ILE A 228 -17.79 11.60 14.17
CA ILE A 228 -17.11 12.90 14.06
C ILE A 228 -15.69 12.72 13.53
N SER A 229 -14.93 11.77 14.08
CA SER A 229 -13.56 11.50 13.64
C SER A 229 -13.49 11.10 12.16
N VAL A 230 -14.39 10.23 11.70
CA VAL A 230 -14.48 9.85 10.27
C VAL A 230 -14.83 11.05 9.39
N TRP A 231 -15.73 11.92 9.82
CA TRP A 231 -16.11 13.11 9.05
C TRP A 231 -14.94 14.10 8.92
N LEU A 232 -14.25 14.42 10.02
CA LEU A 232 -13.05 15.26 10.01
C LEU A 232 -11.94 14.66 9.14
N PHE A 233 -11.71 13.36 9.26
CA PHE A 233 -10.74 12.63 8.45
C PHE A 233 -11.08 12.69 6.95
N SER A 234 -12.36 12.54 6.60
CA SER A 234 -12.82 12.64 5.21
C SER A 234 -12.63 14.05 4.63
N ILE A 235 -12.82 15.09 5.44
CA ILE A 235 -12.52 16.48 5.03
C ILE A 235 -11.02 16.65 4.79
N ALA A 236 -10.17 16.09 5.65
CA ALA A 236 -8.72 16.17 5.44
C ALA A 236 -8.29 15.51 4.12
N ILE A 237 -8.86 14.35 3.77
CA ILE A 237 -8.63 13.72 2.46
C ILE A 237 -8.99 14.67 1.32
N LEU A 238 -10.17 15.29 1.39
CA LEU A 238 -10.63 16.23 0.38
C LEU A 238 -9.70 17.44 0.26
N LEU A 239 -9.28 18.02 1.38
CA LEU A 239 -8.35 19.15 1.41
C LEU A 239 -6.98 18.76 0.83
N VAL A 240 -6.45 17.58 1.16
CA VAL A 240 -5.19 17.07 0.59
C VAL A 240 -5.29 16.96 -0.93
N VAL A 241 -6.39 16.44 -1.46
CA VAL A 241 -6.60 16.35 -2.91
C VAL A 241 -6.68 17.74 -3.53
N ILE A 242 -7.44 18.67 -2.95
CA ILE A 242 -7.59 20.04 -3.45
C ILE A 242 -6.22 20.76 -3.46
N PHE A 243 -5.55 20.85 -2.32
CA PHE A 243 -4.30 21.58 -2.18
C PHE A 243 -3.13 20.91 -2.92
N GLY A 244 -3.13 19.58 -3.05
CA GLY A 244 -2.14 18.86 -3.84
C GLY A 244 -2.35 18.95 -5.35
N SER A 245 -3.51 19.45 -5.80
CA SER A 245 -3.83 19.60 -7.22
C SER A 245 -3.75 21.04 -7.69
N PHE A 246 -4.12 21.98 -6.84
CA PHE A 246 -4.14 23.40 -7.15
C PHE A 246 -3.06 24.13 -6.36
N SER A 247 -1.83 24.07 -6.85
CA SER A 247 -0.69 24.72 -6.18
C SER A 247 -0.84 26.24 -6.07
N SER A 248 -1.69 26.87 -6.88
CA SER A 248 -2.05 28.28 -6.78
C SER A 248 -2.74 28.66 -5.46
N LEU A 249 -3.39 27.71 -4.78
CA LEU A 249 -4.02 27.92 -3.47
C LEU A 249 -3.00 27.95 -2.32
N LEU A 250 -1.76 27.54 -2.59
CA LEU A 250 -0.73 27.43 -1.57
C LEU A 250 -0.12 28.80 -1.27
N PRO A 251 0.09 29.14 0.02
CA PRO A 251 0.73 30.39 0.41
C PRO A 251 2.07 30.60 -0.29
N THR A 252 2.37 31.86 -0.58
CA THR A 252 3.64 32.29 -1.14
C THR A 252 4.26 33.38 -0.27
N TRP A 253 5.58 33.39 -0.21
CA TRP A 253 6.36 34.40 0.49
C TRP A 253 7.41 34.98 -0.45
N GLN A 254 7.70 36.26 -0.29
CA GLN A 254 8.82 36.90 -0.98
C GLN A 254 10.11 36.65 -0.19
N VAL A 255 11.06 35.95 -0.81
CA VAL A 255 12.38 35.63 -0.23
C VAL A 255 13.44 36.23 -1.15
N GLY A 256 13.92 37.42 -0.80
CA GLY A 256 14.73 38.25 -1.69
C GLY A 256 13.94 38.65 -2.94
N GLU A 257 14.51 38.40 -4.11
CA GLU A 257 13.87 38.67 -5.41
C GLU A 257 12.98 37.53 -5.92
N LYS A 258 12.89 36.41 -5.18
CA LYS A 258 12.12 35.24 -5.61
C LYS A 258 10.85 35.08 -4.80
N ILE A 259 9.77 34.71 -5.48
CA ILE A 259 8.53 34.24 -4.85
C ILE A 259 8.69 32.74 -4.60
N VAL A 260 8.67 32.35 -3.33
CA VAL A 260 8.73 30.94 -2.90
C VAL A 260 7.34 30.51 -2.47
N ARG A 261 6.88 29.38 -3.02
CA ARG A 261 5.58 28.78 -2.71
C ARG A 261 5.74 27.64 -1.72
N LEU A 262 4.77 27.47 -0.82
CA LEU A 262 4.69 26.32 0.06
C LEU A 262 4.69 25.01 -0.76
N SER A 263 5.54 24.06 -0.35
CA SER A 263 5.61 22.78 -1.04
C SER A 263 4.37 21.93 -0.74
N VAL A 264 3.94 21.12 -1.72
CA VAL A 264 2.82 20.18 -1.55
C VAL A 264 3.07 19.20 -0.38
N PRO A 265 4.28 18.62 -0.20
CA PRO A 265 4.60 17.80 0.98
C PRO A 265 4.30 18.49 2.31
N HIS A 266 4.80 19.71 2.52
CA HIS A 266 4.58 20.44 3.76
C HIS A 266 3.10 20.76 3.98
N THR A 267 2.35 21.06 2.93
CA THR A 267 0.90 21.25 3.02
C THR A 267 0.19 20.01 3.52
N ILE A 268 0.55 18.83 2.99
CA ILE A 268 -0.02 17.54 3.41
C ILE A 268 0.27 17.28 4.89
N GLU A 269 1.52 17.47 5.31
CA GLU A 269 1.94 17.31 6.71
C GLU A 269 1.13 18.21 7.65
N MET A 270 1.01 19.49 7.33
CA MET A 270 0.27 20.47 8.13
C MET A 270 -1.23 20.12 8.23
N LEU A 271 -1.86 19.74 7.11
CA LEU A 271 -3.28 19.37 7.09
C LEU A 271 -3.56 18.11 7.93
N MET A 272 -2.68 17.11 7.85
CA MET A 272 -2.84 15.85 8.58
C MET A 272 -2.63 16.03 10.08
N LEU A 273 -1.56 16.71 10.49
CA LEU A 273 -1.29 16.99 11.90
C LEU A 273 -2.35 17.92 12.49
N GLY A 274 -2.76 18.96 11.75
CA GLY A 274 -3.83 19.87 12.14
C GLY A 274 -5.17 19.13 12.33
N THR A 275 -5.55 18.27 11.39
CA THR A 275 -6.77 17.47 11.52
C THR A 275 -6.67 16.46 12.65
N SER A 276 -5.50 15.84 12.86
CA SER A 276 -5.28 14.97 14.01
C SER A 276 -5.56 15.70 15.33
N LEU A 277 -5.08 16.94 15.48
CA LEU A 277 -5.41 17.77 16.65
C LEU A 277 -6.92 18.01 16.77
N LEU A 278 -7.59 18.36 15.67
CA LEU A 278 -9.05 18.56 15.67
C LEU A 278 -9.81 17.31 16.12
N ILE A 279 -9.39 16.12 15.65
CA ILE A 279 -9.99 14.85 16.10
C ILE A 279 -9.71 14.64 17.58
N VAL A 280 -8.47 14.83 18.06
CA VAL A 280 -8.13 14.68 19.49
C VAL A 280 -9.03 15.55 20.36
N LEU A 281 -9.22 16.81 20.00
CA LEU A 281 -10.03 17.77 20.76
C LEU A 281 -11.52 17.43 20.69
N ALA A 282 -12.07 17.21 19.49
CA ALA A 282 -13.50 16.95 19.30
C ALA A 282 -13.94 15.60 19.88
N CYS A 283 -13.06 14.59 19.83
CA CYS A 283 -13.34 13.22 20.25
C CYS A 283 -12.79 12.89 21.65
N ARG A 284 -12.09 13.85 22.30
CA ARG A 284 -11.40 13.69 23.60
C ARG A 284 -10.49 12.45 23.63
N VAL A 285 -9.71 12.25 22.58
CA VAL A 285 -8.82 11.10 22.44
C VAL A 285 -7.64 11.24 23.41
N LYS A 286 -7.34 10.19 24.17
CA LYS A 286 -6.12 10.12 25.00
C LYS A 286 -4.91 9.88 24.11
N SER A 287 -3.87 10.71 24.21
CA SER A 287 -2.64 10.61 23.39
C SER A 287 -1.96 9.23 23.48
N SER A 288 -1.98 8.60 24.65
CA SER A 288 -1.42 7.25 24.85
C SER A 288 -2.11 6.17 24.01
N LYS A 289 -3.39 6.34 23.67
CA LYS A 289 -4.12 5.42 22.77
C LYS A 289 -3.66 5.54 21.33
N ILE A 290 -3.16 6.70 20.92
CA ILE A 290 -2.65 6.93 19.56
C ILE A 290 -1.34 6.17 19.38
N ALA A 291 -0.38 6.36 20.29
CA ALA A 291 0.94 5.71 20.22
C ALA A 291 0.88 4.18 20.35
N THR A 292 -0.14 3.66 21.04
CA THR A 292 -0.35 2.21 21.22
C THR A 292 -1.30 1.60 20.19
N ALA A 293 -1.89 2.40 19.29
CA ALA A 293 -2.76 1.92 18.23
C ALA A 293 -2.01 0.96 17.30
N SER A 294 -2.70 -0.08 16.82
CA SER A 294 -2.11 -1.05 15.90
C SER A 294 -1.69 -0.40 14.58
N THR A 295 -2.45 0.60 14.09
CA THR A 295 -2.08 1.36 12.89
C THR A 295 -0.81 2.17 13.11
N PHE A 296 -0.58 2.72 14.31
CA PHE A 296 0.66 3.45 14.62
C PHE A 296 1.87 2.54 14.49
N ARG A 297 1.81 1.37 15.13
CA ARG A 297 2.88 0.36 15.09
C ARG A 297 3.14 -0.13 13.66
N ALA A 298 2.10 -0.45 12.91
CA ALA A 298 2.22 -0.87 11.51
C ALA A 298 2.80 0.24 10.62
N GLY A 299 2.40 1.49 10.86
CA GLY A 299 2.92 2.67 10.20
C GLY A 299 4.41 2.90 10.46
N MET A 300 4.84 2.78 11.72
CA MET A 300 6.25 2.93 12.10
C MET A 300 7.15 1.83 11.51
N VAL A 301 6.64 0.61 11.36
CA VAL A 301 7.33 -0.45 10.62
C VAL A 301 7.59 -0.02 9.17
N GLY A 302 6.57 0.50 8.48
CA GLY A 302 6.70 1.00 7.10
C GLY A 302 7.63 2.20 6.99
N PHE A 303 7.54 3.14 7.94
CA PHE A 303 8.43 4.30 8.04
C PHE A 303 9.90 3.87 8.11
N MET A 304 10.23 2.94 9.01
CA MET A 304 11.61 2.48 9.19
C MET A 304 12.12 1.72 7.97
N ALA A 305 11.28 0.90 7.35
CA ALA A 305 11.63 0.21 6.11
C ALA A 305 11.99 1.20 4.99
N ILE A 306 11.21 2.28 4.83
CA ILE A 306 11.49 3.33 3.84
C ILE A 306 12.77 4.06 4.20
N PHE A 307 12.95 4.47 5.46
CA PHE A 307 14.10 5.25 5.88
C PHE A 307 15.42 4.53 5.58
N GLY A 308 15.58 3.28 6.02
CA GLY A 308 16.84 2.56 5.86
C GLY A 308 17.09 2.08 4.42
N VAL A 309 16.10 1.44 3.80
CA VAL A 309 16.28 0.85 2.47
C VAL A 309 16.42 1.90 1.41
N ALA A 310 15.57 2.94 1.42
CA ALA A 310 15.63 3.97 0.39
C ALA A 310 16.97 4.69 0.42
N TRP A 311 17.45 5.04 1.61
CA TRP A 311 18.71 5.77 1.74
C TRP A 311 19.92 4.96 1.26
N MET A 312 19.97 3.67 1.62
CA MET A 312 20.98 2.74 1.10
C MET A 312 20.91 2.59 -0.42
N THR A 313 19.70 2.37 -0.94
CA THR A 313 19.47 2.05 -2.35
C THR A 313 19.74 3.26 -3.24
N ASP A 314 19.30 4.45 -2.82
CA ASP A 314 19.55 5.71 -3.52
C ASP A 314 21.04 6.06 -3.54
N THR A 315 21.75 5.86 -2.42
CA THR A 315 23.21 6.01 -2.37
C THR A 315 23.91 5.10 -3.38
N PHE A 316 23.53 3.83 -3.45
CA PHE A 316 24.07 2.89 -4.42
C PHE A 316 23.76 3.31 -5.86
N PHE A 317 22.52 3.71 -6.15
CA PHE A 317 22.12 4.10 -7.51
C PHE A 317 22.77 5.39 -7.98
N ILE A 318 22.89 6.41 -7.13
CA ILE A 318 23.56 7.67 -7.48
C ILE A 318 25.03 7.40 -7.83
N GLN A 319 25.70 6.54 -7.06
CA GLN A 319 27.09 6.16 -7.33
C GLN A 319 27.28 5.51 -8.70
N HIS A 320 26.30 4.72 -9.15
CA HIS A 320 26.37 3.94 -10.39
C HIS A 320 25.46 4.47 -11.50
N LYS A 321 24.96 5.71 -11.36
CA LYS A 321 23.96 6.29 -12.27
C LYS A 321 24.39 6.20 -13.73
N SER A 322 25.63 6.58 -14.04
CA SER A 322 26.16 6.53 -15.42
C SER A 322 26.12 5.11 -16.00
N LEU A 323 26.53 4.10 -15.21
CA LEU A 323 26.50 2.70 -15.63
C LEU A 323 25.06 2.25 -15.95
N PHE A 324 24.09 2.60 -15.10
CA PHE A 324 22.69 2.25 -15.35
C PHE A 324 22.13 2.92 -16.61
N ILE A 325 22.44 4.20 -16.83
CA ILE A 325 22.02 4.93 -18.03
C ILE A 325 22.66 4.29 -19.27
N GLU A 326 23.97 4.08 -19.28
CA GLU A 326 24.68 3.48 -20.43
C GLU A 326 24.19 2.06 -20.75
N THR A 327 23.84 1.27 -19.74
CA THR A 327 23.43 -0.13 -19.94
C THR A 327 21.96 -0.27 -20.35
N PHE A 328 21.07 0.54 -19.76
CA PHE A 328 19.63 0.33 -19.85
C PHE A 328 18.85 1.41 -20.58
N ALA A 329 19.43 2.57 -20.90
CA ALA A 329 18.68 3.68 -21.50
C ALA A 329 18.00 3.27 -22.81
N ASP A 330 18.69 2.57 -23.71
CA ASP A 330 18.11 2.16 -25.00
C ASP A 330 16.96 1.15 -24.82
N VAL A 331 17.14 0.19 -23.92
CA VAL A 331 16.11 -0.82 -23.61
C VAL A 331 14.89 -0.16 -22.98
N VAL A 332 15.10 0.76 -22.04
CA VAL A 332 14.02 1.45 -21.33
C VAL A 332 13.30 2.45 -22.25
N LYS A 333 14.01 3.10 -23.17
CA LYS A 333 13.40 3.95 -24.21
C LYS A 333 12.54 3.13 -25.17
N ALA A 334 13.01 1.96 -25.59
CA ALA A 334 12.26 1.07 -26.48
C ALA A 334 11.09 0.37 -25.78
N TYR A 335 11.28 -0.04 -24.52
CA TYR A 335 10.35 -0.87 -23.76
C TYR A 335 10.17 -0.36 -22.31
N PRO A 336 9.57 0.83 -22.12
CA PRO A 336 9.46 1.45 -20.79
C PRO A 336 8.68 0.60 -19.78
N TRP A 337 7.74 -0.23 -20.25
CA TRP A 337 6.96 -1.15 -19.42
C TRP A 337 7.81 -2.19 -18.67
N LEU A 338 9.04 -2.50 -19.12
CA LEU A 338 9.96 -3.40 -18.41
C LEU A 338 10.31 -2.86 -17.02
N PHE A 339 10.27 -1.54 -16.84
CA PHE A 339 10.48 -0.93 -15.53
C PHE A 339 9.41 -1.34 -14.51
N ALA A 340 8.19 -1.67 -14.95
CA ALA A 340 7.14 -2.22 -14.09
C ALA A 340 7.55 -3.57 -13.48
N VAL A 341 8.30 -4.40 -14.22
CA VAL A 341 8.80 -5.69 -13.71
C VAL A 341 9.81 -5.45 -12.59
N ALA A 342 10.71 -4.48 -12.76
CA ALA A 342 11.66 -4.10 -11.72
C ALA A 342 10.95 -3.57 -10.47
N LEU A 343 9.94 -2.70 -10.64
CA LEU A 343 9.10 -2.19 -9.55
C LEU A 343 8.37 -3.32 -8.81
N PHE A 344 7.77 -4.26 -9.55
CA PHE A 344 7.07 -5.41 -8.99
C PHE A 344 8.00 -6.28 -8.15
N MET A 345 9.17 -6.65 -8.70
CA MET A 345 10.13 -7.50 -8.01
C MET A 345 10.72 -6.81 -6.78
N MET A 346 11.03 -5.51 -6.89
CA MET A 346 11.51 -4.73 -5.75
C MET A 346 10.46 -4.68 -4.64
N ALA A 347 9.20 -4.39 -4.97
CA ALA A 347 8.14 -4.39 -3.98
C ALA A 347 7.91 -5.76 -3.35
N ALA A 348 7.98 -6.84 -4.13
CA ALA A 348 7.91 -8.20 -3.63
C ALA A 348 9.03 -8.51 -2.64
N MET A 349 10.27 -8.10 -2.92
CA MET A 349 11.43 -8.32 -2.06
C MET A 349 11.40 -7.46 -0.78
N LEU A 350 10.97 -6.20 -0.90
CA LEU A 350 10.92 -5.26 0.22
C LEU A 350 9.68 -5.39 1.09
N PHE A 351 8.67 -6.15 0.66
CA PHE A 351 7.38 -6.25 1.33
C PHE A 351 6.71 -4.89 1.60
N SER A 352 7.06 -3.86 0.83
CA SER A 352 6.61 -2.47 1.04
C SER A 352 6.49 -1.71 -0.27
N GLN A 353 5.28 -1.25 -0.56
CA GLN A 353 4.97 -0.41 -1.73
C GLN A 353 5.75 0.90 -1.68
N GLY A 354 5.69 1.60 -0.54
CA GLY A 354 6.35 2.89 -0.37
C GLY A 354 7.86 2.79 -0.47
N ALA A 355 8.47 1.73 0.11
CA ALA A 355 9.91 1.53 0.00
C ALA A 355 10.33 1.27 -1.45
N ALA A 356 9.55 0.50 -2.21
CA ALA A 356 9.82 0.26 -3.63
C ALA A 356 9.70 1.53 -4.48
N VAL A 357 8.69 2.37 -4.21
CA VAL A 357 8.53 3.68 -4.87
C VAL A 357 9.78 4.53 -4.66
N VAL A 358 10.20 4.72 -3.42
CA VAL A 358 11.35 5.58 -3.11
C VAL A 358 12.66 4.97 -3.64
N ALA A 359 12.78 3.65 -3.62
CA ALA A 359 13.98 2.96 -4.09
C ALA A 359 14.18 3.04 -5.61
N LEU A 360 13.10 2.97 -6.41
CA LEU A 360 13.22 2.83 -7.87
C LEU A 360 12.64 3.99 -8.68
N MET A 361 11.58 4.68 -8.26
CA MET A 361 11.01 5.76 -9.09
C MET A 361 12.01 6.88 -9.43
N PRO A 362 12.93 7.30 -8.54
CA PRO A 362 13.98 8.27 -8.90
C PRO A 362 14.94 7.76 -9.98
N LEU A 363 15.20 6.44 -10.01
CA LEU A 363 15.95 5.80 -11.09
C LEU A 363 15.17 5.86 -12.40
N GLY A 364 13.86 5.63 -12.37
CA GLY A 364 13.01 5.77 -13.55
C GLY A 364 13.09 7.16 -14.18
N LEU A 365 13.03 8.22 -13.36
CA LEU A 365 13.26 9.59 -13.82
C LEU A 365 14.67 9.80 -14.38
N SER A 366 15.69 9.22 -13.75
CA SER A 366 17.07 9.31 -14.20
C SER A 366 17.35 8.58 -15.52
N LEU A 367 16.47 7.65 -15.92
CA LEU A 367 16.51 6.93 -17.19
C LEU A 367 15.63 7.60 -18.27
N ASP A 368 15.17 8.84 -18.03
CA ASP A 368 14.27 9.60 -18.89
C ASP A 368 12.93 8.88 -19.18
N ILE A 369 12.44 8.04 -18.26
CA ILE A 369 11.09 7.49 -18.38
C ILE A 369 10.09 8.64 -18.19
N PRO A 370 9.16 8.86 -19.14
CA PRO A 370 8.16 9.91 -19.00
C PRO A 370 7.34 9.75 -17.71
N ALA A 371 7.09 10.84 -17.00
CA ALA A 371 6.29 10.83 -15.77
C ALA A 371 4.91 10.16 -15.93
N PRO A 372 4.16 10.32 -17.04
CA PRO A 372 2.91 9.59 -17.27
C PRO A 372 3.08 8.06 -17.25
N TYR A 373 4.22 7.54 -17.71
CA TYR A 373 4.53 6.11 -17.73
C TYR A 373 4.91 5.61 -16.34
N LEU A 374 5.63 6.41 -15.55
CA LEU A 374 5.90 6.08 -14.15
C LEU A 374 4.60 5.99 -13.34
N VAL A 375 3.64 6.89 -13.60
CA VAL A 375 2.30 6.82 -13.01
C VAL A 375 1.53 5.58 -13.48
N ALA A 376 1.56 5.27 -14.77
CA ALA A 376 0.93 4.06 -15.32
C ALA A 376 1.46 2.77 -14.66
N MET A 377 2.77 2.71 -14.46
CA MET A 377 3.46 1.56 -13.85
C MET A 377 3.40 1.55 -12.32
N PHE A 378 2.86 2.59 -11.69
CA PHE A 378 2.82 2.70 -10.23
C PHE A 378 2.17 1.48 -9.57
N ALA A 379 1.10 0.95 -10.17
CA ALA A 379 0.39 -0.22 -9.67
C ALA A 379 1.27 -1.48 -9.55
N ALA A 380 2.42 -1.54 -10.23
CA ALA A 380 3.38 -2.63 -10.12
C ALA A 380 3.92 -2.81 -8.69
N VAL A 381 4.01 -1.73 -7.89
CA VAL A 381 4.49 -1.84 -6.51
C VAL A 381 3.54 -2.65 -5.62
N ASN A 382 2.32 -2.96 -6.08
CA ASN A 382 1.40 -3.84 -5.36
C ASN A 382 1.82 -5.32 -5.35
N GLY A 383 2.95 -5.68 -5.96
CA GLY A 383 3.56 -7.02 -5.95
C GLY A 383 3.94 -7.59 -4.57
N THR A 384 3.63 -6.90 -3.46
CA THR A 384 3.85 -7.38 -2.09
C THR A 384 3.03 -8.62 -1.71
N PHE A 385 2.19 -9.16 -2.60
CA PHE A 385 1.52 -10.46 -2.43
C PHE A 385 2.36 -11.63 -2.97
N PHE A 386 3.39 -11.37 -3.79
CA PHE A 386 4.10 -12.39 -4.55
C PHE A 386 4.73 -13.45 -3.64
N PHE A 387 5.30 -13.03 -2.52
CA PHE A 387 5.63 -13.92 -1.42
C PHE A 387 4.58 -13.77 -0.31
N PRO A 388 3.97 -14.86 0.18
CA PRO A 388 2.86 -14.78 1.14
C PRO A 388 3.33 -14.56 2.59
N ALA A 389 4.22 -13.59 2.81
CA ALA A 389 4.89 -13.35 4.09
C ALA A 389 4.48 -12.03 4.77
N THR A 390 3.72 -11.15 4.10
CA THR A 390 3.25 -9.92 4.75
C THR A 390 2.22 -10.24 5.84
N GLY A 391 2.23 -9.48 6.94
CA GLY A 391 1.25 -9.66 8.02
C GLY A 391 -0.20 -9.58 7.55
N THR A 392 -0.49 -8.77 6.52
CA THR A 392 -1.81 -8.72 5.87
C THR A 392 -2.18 -10.01 5.13
N THR A 393 -1.21 -10.67 4.48
CA THR A 393 -1.42 -11.92 3.75
C THR A 393 -1.62 -13.08 4.71
N VAL A 394 -0.78 -13.17 5.73
CA VAL A 394 -0.91 -14.18 6.81
C VAL A 394 -2.22 -13.98 7.56
N GLY A 395 -2.56 -12.74 7.90
CA GLY A 395 -3.83 -12.40 8.55
C GLY A 395 -5.04 -12.82 7.71
N ALA A 396 -5.07 -12.48 6.43
CA ALA A 396 -6.18 -12.86 5.54
C ALA A 396 -6.43 -14.38 5.51
N MET A 397 -5.37 -15.19 5.48
CA MET A 397 -5.50 -16.65 5.55
C MET A 397 -6.05 -17.12 6.90
N SER A 398 -5.58 -16.54 8.00
CA SER A 398 -5.98 -16.96 9.35
C SER A 398 -7.45 -16.75 9.66
N PHE A 399 -8.12 -15.82 8.95
CA PHE A 399 -9.56 -15.56 9.12
C PHE A 399 -10.44 -16.54 8.33
N ASP A 400 -9.88 -17.33 7.42
CA ASP A 400 -10.62 -18.40 6.74
C ASP A 400 -10.65 -19.68 7.58
N ARG A 401 -11.74 -19.87 8.32
CA ARG A 401 -11.96 -21.08 9.14
C ARG A 401 -12.22 -22.34 8.32
N THR A 402 -12.53 -22.23 7.03
CA THR A 402 -12.79 -23.39 6.16
C THR A 402 -11.51 -24.06 5.68
N GLY A 403 -10.37 -23.37 5.77
CA GLY A 403 -9.08 -23.88 5.27
C GLY A 403 -8.93 -23.81 3.74
N THR A 404 -9.88 -23.17 3.04
CA THR A 404 -9.84 -23.05 1.59
C THR A 404 -8.78 -22.06 1.12
N THR A 405 -8.49 -21.02 1.92
CA THR A 405 -7.45 -20.02 1.68
C THR A 405 -6.13 -20.49 2.29
N LYS A 406 -5.12 -20.79 1.47
CA LYS A 406 -3.88 -21.39 1.96
C LYS A 406 -2.65 -21.11 1.10
N ILE A 407 -1.50 -21.41 1.68
CA ILE A 407 -0.27 -21.72 0.95
C ILE A 407 -0.30 -23.22 0.66
N GLY A 408 -0.16 -23.59 -0.61
CA GLY A 408 -0.07 -24.96 -1.08
C GLY A 408 1.34 -25.53 -0.91
N LYS A 409 1.70 -26.48 -1.78
CA LYS A 409 2.97 -27.23 -1.68
C LYS A 409 4.22 -26.36 -1.86
N TYR A 410 4.12 -25.28 -2.63
CA TYR A 410 5.24 -24.38 -2.95
C TYR A 410 4.96 -22.98 -2.42
N VAL A 411 6.01 -22.23 -2.06
CA VAL A 411 5.88 -20.88 -1.49
C VAL A 411 5.05 -19.94 -2.38
N LEU A 412 5.22 -20.02 -3.70
CA LEU A 412 4.48 -19.21 -4.68
C LEU A 412 3.12 -19.80 -5.07
N ASN A 413 2.84 -21.04 -4.65
CA ASN A 413 1.54 -21.67 -4.83
C ASN A 413 0.65 -21.27 -3.65
N HIS A 414 -0.02 -20.13 -3.74
CA HIS A 414 -0.96 -19.68 -2.70
C HIS A 414 -2.20 -19.03 -3.32
N SER A 415 -3.25 -18.90 -2.51
CA SER A 415 -4.56 -18.38 -2.94
C SER A 415 -4.49 -16.99 -3.58
N PHE A 416 -3.53 -16.15 -3.19
CA PHE A 416 -3.39 -14.77 -3.68
C PHE A 416 -2.63 -14.60 -5.00
N MET A 417 -1.90 -15.62 -5.48
CA MET A 417 -0.99 -15.45 -6.61
C MET A 417 -1.73 -15.11 -7.91
N LEU A 418 -2.68 -15.96 -8.32
CA LEU A 418 -3.46 -15.76 -9.54
C LEU A 418 -4.24 -14.42 -9.57
N PRO A 419 -5.08 -14.09 -8.56
CA PRO A 419 -5.78 -12.80 -8.56
C PRO A 419 -4.81 -11.62 -8.51
N GLY A 420 -3.67 -11.76 -7.83
CA GLY A 420 -2.67 -10.70 -7.72
C GLY A 420 -1.99 -10.41 -9.05
N LEU A 421 -1.54 -11.44 -9.78
CA LEU A 421 -0.93 -11.27 -11.10
C LEU A 421 -1.95 -10.71 -12.11
N ALA A 422 -3.17 -11.24 -12.11
CA ALA A 422 -4.24 -10.72 -12.98
C ALA A 422 -4.53 -9.24 -12.72
N ALA A 423 -4.67 -8.84 -11.44
CA ALA A 423 -4.85 -7.45 -11.05
C ALA A 423 -3.66 -6.57 -11.46
N THR A 424 -2.43 -7.05 -11.28
CA THR A 424 -1.21 -6.30 -11.60
C THR A 424 -1.11 -6.00 -13.09
N VAL A 425 -1.24 -7.03 -13.93
CA VAL A 425 -1.21 -6.87 -15.39
C VAL A 425 -2.33 -5.94 -15.85
N THR A 426 -3.54 -6.15 -15.34
CA THR A 426 -4.71 -5.33 -15.69
C THR A 426 -4.53 -3.87 -15.27
N ALA A 427 -4.05 -3.62 -14.05
CA ALA A 427 -3.86 -2.26 -13.55
C ALA A 427 -2.80 -1.50 -14.34
N ILE A 428 -1.68 -2.15 -14.67
CA ILE A 428 -0.61 -1.51 -15.45
C ILE A 428 -1.09 -1.22 -16.87
N ALA A 429 -1.75 -2.19 -17.53
CA ALA A 429 -2.31 -2.00 -18.87
C ALA A 429 -3.32 -0.86 -18.89
N MET A 430 -4.27 -0.85 -17.96
CA MET A 430 -5.22 0.26 -17.82
C MET A 430 -4.54 1.56 -17.39
N GLY A 431 -3.47 1.49 -16.62
CA GLY A 431 -2.67 2.64 -16.23
C GLY A 431 -2.08 3.34 -17.46
N PHE A 432 -1.53 2.59 -18.41
CA PHE A 432 -1.02 3.17 -19.66
C PHE A 432 -2.14 3.80 -20.50
N VAL A 433 -3.29 3.13 -20.62
CA VAL A 433 -4.45 3.66 -21.33
C VAL A 433 -4.94 4.95 -20.70
N LEU A 434 -5.10 4.99 -19.37
CA LEU A 434 -5.61 6.15 -18.65
C LEU A 434 -4.60 7.30 -18.65
N SER A 435 -3.29 7.01 -18.54
CA SER A 435 -2.25 8.03 -18.60
C SER A 435 -2.28 8.82 -19.91
N TYR A 436 -2.67 8.20 -21.03
CA TYR A 436 -2.82 8.89 -22.32
C TYR A 436 -3.94 9.95 -22.32
N PHE A 437 -4.98 9.79 -21.49
CA PHE A 437 -6.09 10.74 -21.41
C PHE A 437 -5.91 11.79 -20.31
N VAL A 438 -5.05 11.52 -19.32
CA VAL A 438 -4.87 12.37 -18.13
C VAL A 438 -3.70 13.34 -18.27
N PHE A 439 -2.67 12.97 -19.03
CA PHE A 439 -1.48 13.77 -19.32
C PHE A 439 -1.44 14.13 -20.79
#